data_AF-A0A9E5XMN5-F1
#
_entry.id   AF-A0A9E5XMN5-F1
#
_cell.length_a   1.000
_cell.length_b   1.000
_cell.length_c   1.000
_cell.angle_alpha   90.00
_cell.angle_beta   90.00
_cell.angle_gamma   90.00
#
_symmetry.space_group_name_H-M   'P 1'
#
loop_
_entity.id
_entity.type
_entity.pdbx_description
1 polymer ?
#
loop_
_entity_poly.entity_id
_entity_poly.type
_entity_poly.pdbx_seq_one_letter_code
_entity_poly.pdbx_strand_id
1 'polypeptide(L)'
;MTQSTWFIFLLGLLVGWLIEWVIDWWYWRRKCRILETRLLEAERAARRDDDLQQIRGIGPVIERKLNEAGIYTIEQLAQLTVQELAAIIGEEIQHLSDKEDILRQARELARRH
;
A
#
# COMPACT_ATOMS: atom_id res chain seq x y z
N MET A 1 -22.24 -12.72 -55.54
CA MET A 1 -22.43 -12.83 -54.08
C MET A 1 -21.32 -12.03 -53.43
N THR A 2 -21.55 -10.74 -53.16
CA THR A 2 -20.54 -9.82 -52.60
C THR A 2 -20.29 -10.19 -51.15
N GLN A 3 -19.11 -10.71 -50.87
CA GLN A 3 -18.66 -11.07 -49.54
C GLN A 3 -18.45 -9.78 -48.71
N SER A 4 -19.14 -9.72 -47.58
CA SER A 4 -19.27 -8.57 -46.70
C SER A 4 -17.91 -8.10 -46.15
N THR A 5 -17.34 -7.05 -46.72
CA THR A 5 -16.14 -6.37 -46.19
C THR A 5 -16.36 -5.69 -44.84
N TRP A 6 -17.62 -5.64 -44.37
CA TRP A 6 -18.01 -5.12 -43.06
C TRP A 6 -17.36 -5.87 -41.88
N PHE A 7 -16.93 -7.12 -42.07
CA PHE A 7 -16.20 -7.87 -41.05
C PHE A 7 -14.87 -7.23 -40.66
N ILE A 8 -14.21 -6.49 -41.56
CA ILE A 8 -12.92 -5.84 -41.27
C ILE A 8 -13.13 -4.66 -40.31
N PHE A 9 -14.21 -3.92 -40.50
CA PHE A 9 -14.60 -2.83 -39.60
C PHE A 9 -15.04 -3.37 -38.23
N LEU A 10 -15.80 -4.47 -38.20
CA LEU A 10 -16.16 -5.14 -36.96
C LEU A 10 -14.96 -5.74 -36.23
N LEU A 11 -14.03 -6.35 -36.96
CA LEU A 11 -12.83 -6.96 -36.40
C LEU A 11 -11.90 -5.89 -35.80
N GLY A 12 -11.75 -4.75 -36.47
CA GLY A 12 -11.00 -3.60 -35.93
C GLY A 12 -11.61 -3.04 -34.64
N LEU A 13 -12.94 -2.93 -34.58
CA LEU A 13 -13.66 -2.49 -33.38
C LEU A 13 -13.49 -3.50 -32.22
N LEU A 14 -13.62 -4.79 -32.52
CA LEU A 14 -13.44 -5.85 -31.53
C LEU A 14 -12.01 -5.92 -31.00
N VAL A 15 -11.01 -5.74 -31.86
CA VAL A 15 -9.60 -5.74 -31.46
C VAL A 15 -9.28 -4.51 -30.60
N GLY A 16 -9.80 -3.33 -30.96
CA GLY A 16 -9.66 -2.13 -30.14
C GLY A 16 -10.29 -2.29 -28.77
N TRP A 17 -11.50 -2.85 -28.71
CA TRP A 17 -12.21 -3.15 -27.46
C TRP A 17 -11.47 -4.17 -26.60
N LEU A 18 -10.88 -5.20 -27.22
CA LEU A 18 -10.13 -6.23 -26.53
C LEU A 18 -8.82 -5.69 -25.93
N ILE A 19 -8.16 -4.73 -26.60
CA ILE A 19 -6.92 -4.12 -26.11
C ILE A 19 -7.20 -3.25 -24.88
N GLU A 20 -8.23 -2.40 -24.90
CA GLU A 20 -8.63 -1.64 -23.71
C GLU A 20 -8.98 -2.57 -22.55
N TRP A 21 -9.72 -3.64 -22.83
CA TRP A 21 -10.10 -4.61 -21.81
C TRP A 21 -8.90 -5.37 -21.22
N VAL A 22 -7.89 -5.71 -22.04
CA VAL A 22 -6.65 -6.36 -21.56
C VAL A 22 -5.83 -5.41 -20.68
N ILE A 23 -5.75 -4.12 -21.03
CA ILE A 23 -5.02 -3.12 -20.24
C ILE A 23 -5.74 -2.84 -18.91
N ASP A 24 -7.06 -2.68 -18.94
CA ASP A 24 -7.89 -2.47 -17.74
C ASP A 24 -7.87 -3.71 -16.82
N TRP A 25 -7.90 -4.92 -17.41
CA TRP A 25 -7.73 -6.17 -16.68
C TRP A 25 -6.35 -6.30 -16.04
N TRP A 26 -5.29 -5.89 -16.75
CA TRP A 26 -3.93 -5.89 -16.21
C TRP A 26 -3.76 -4.84 -15.11
N TYR A 27 -4.39 -3.68 -15.27
CA TYR A 27 -4.44 -2.60 -14.30
C TYR A 27 -5.19 -3.00 -13.01
N TRP A 28 -6.30 -3.72 -13.14
CA TRP A 28 -7.14 -4.14 -12.02
C TRP A 28 -6.65 -5.42 -11.32
N ARG A 29 -6.11 -6.40 -12.07
CA ARG A 29 -5.61 -7.67 -11.50
C ARG A 29 -4.30 -7.52 -10.71
N ARG A 30 -3.53 -6.45 -10.93
CA ARG A 30 -2.31 -6.17 -10.17
C ARG A 30 -2.59 -5.47 -8.83
N LYS A 31 -3.73 -4.76 -8.69
CA LYS A 31 -4.03 -3.96 -7.48
C LYS A 31 -4.98 -4.64 -6.46
N CYS A 32 -5.87 -5.54 -6.86
CA CYS A 32 -6.83 -6.19 -5.93
C CYS A 32 -6.38 -7.54 -5.34
N ARG A 33 -5.10 -7.72 -4.98
CA ARG A 33 -4.64 -8.88 -4.18
C ARG A 33 -4.24 -8.50 -2.75
N ILE A 34 -4.16 -7.20 -2.50
CA ILE A 34 -3.42 -6.62 -1.39
C ILE A 34 -4.32 -6.31 -0.18
N LEU A 35 -5.63 -6.14 -0.40
CA LEU A 35 -6.57 -5.71 0.65
C LEU A 35 -7.03 -6.86 1.55
N GLU A 36 -7.19 -8.06 1.00
CA GLU A 36 -7.74 -9.23 1.71
C GLU A 36 -6.70 -9.87 2.65
N THR A 37 -5.42 -9.89 2.25
CA THR A 37 -4.31 -10.25 3.14
C THR A 37 -4.12 -9.23 4.26
N ARG A 38 -4.26 -7.94 3.96
CA ARG A 38 -4.11 -6.84 4.94
C ARG A 38 -5.17 -6.84 6.03
N LEU A 39 -6.42 -7.21 5.71
CA LEU A 39 -7.48 -7.29 6.71
C LEU A 39 -7.25 -8.44 7.71
N LEU A 40 -6.82 -9.61 7.20
CA LEU A 40 -6.55 -10.77 8.06
C LEU A 40 -5.27 -10.57 8.91
N GLU A 41 -4.29 -9.84 8.37
CA GLU A 41 -3.08 -9.45 9.09
C GLU A 41 -3.33 -8.33 10.11
N ALA A 42 -4.15 -7.33 9.80
CA ALA A 42 -4.57 -6.30 10.75
C ALA A 42 -5.32 -6.89 11.94
N GLU A 43 -6.17 -7.90 11.72
CA GLU A 43 -6.87 -8.61 12.80
C GLU A 43 -5.91 -9.44 13.68
N ARG A 44 -4.84 -9.99 13.09
CA ARG A 44 -3.77 -10.69 13.83
C ARG A 44 -2.80 -9.73 14.53
N ALA A 45 -2.51 -8.58 13.93
CA ALA A 45 -1.69 -7.52 14.50
C ALA A 45 -2.42 -6.84 15.66
N ALA A 46 -3.73 -6.62 15.58
CA ALA A 46 -4.52 -6.19 16.74
C ALA A 46 -4.49 -7.18 17.92
N ARG A 47 -4.11 -8.44 17.68
CA ARG A 47 -3.88 -9.46 18.71
C ARG A 47 -2.42 -9.64 19.12
N ARG A 48 -1.47 -9.08 18.36
CA ARG A 48 -0.05 -9.07 18.69
C ARG A 48 0.31 -7.65 19.08
N ASP A 49 0.48 -7.46 20.38
CA ASP A 49 1.02 -6.28 21.06
C ASP A 49 2.43 -5.86 20.52
N ASP A 50 2.59 -5.63 19.22
CA ASP A 50 3.73 -4.92 18.66
C ASP A 50 3.40 -3.43 18.76
N ASP A 51 3.45 -2.94 19.99
CA ASP A 51 3.18 -1.55 20.33
C ASP A 51 4.13 -0.66 19.51
N LEU A 52 3.60 0.05 18.50
CA LEU A 52 4.38 0.97 17.67
C LEU A 52 5.01 2.08 18.52
N GLN A 53 4.46 2.30 19.73
CA GLN A 53 4.98 3.21 20.74
C GLN A 53 6.35 2.78 21.31
N GLN A 54 6.85 1.57 20.99
CA GLN A 54 8.23 1.19 21.30
C GLN A 54 9.26 2.09 20.58
N ILE A 55 8.88 2.72 19.47
CA ILE A 55 9.74 3.63 18.71
C ILE A 55 9.63 5.04 19.29
N ARG A 56 10.76 5.63 19.66
CA ARG A 56 10.80 6.99 20.20
C ARG A 56 10.31 7.99 19.15
N GLY A 57 9.32 8.80 19.51
CA GLY A 57 8.68 9.76 18.61
C GLY A 57 7.32 9.29 18.08
N ILE A 58 6.92 8.04 18.32
CA ILE A 58 5.56 7.55 18.01
C ILE A 58 4.71 7.64 19.28
N GLY A 59 3.80 8.62 19.31
CA GLY A 59 2.76 8.75 20.31
C GLY A 59 1.41 8.19 19.83
N PRO A 60 0.38 8.14 20.71
CA PRO A 60 -0.93 7.55 20.40
C PRO A 60 -1.66 8.21 19.22
N VAL A 61 -1.37 9.47 18.92
CA VAL A 61 -1.90 10.18 17.74
C VAL A 61 -1.28 9.68 16.44
N ILE A 62 0.03 9.48 16.45
CA ILE A 62 0.80 9.00 15.29
C ILE A 62 0.47 7.54 15.02
N GLU A 63 0.43 6.72 16.07
CA GLU A 63 0.01 5.32 15.99
C GLU A 63 -1.38 5.20 15.36
N ARG A 64 -2.36 5.99 15.81
CA ARG A 64 -3.69 5.97 15.20
C ARG A 64 -3.66 6.30 13.70
N LYS A 65 -2.88 7.31 13.29
CA LYS A 65 -2.75 7.66 11.86
C LYS A 65 -2.09 6.55 11.05
N LEU A 66 -1.07 5.88 11.62
CA LEU A 66 -0.43 4.72 11.01
C LEU A 66 -1.44 3.57 10.85
N ASN A 67 -2.21 3.28 11.90
CA ASN A 67 -3.28 2.29 11.89
C ASN A 67 -4.37 2.62 10.87
N GLU A 68 -4.80 3.88 10.78
CA GLU A 68 -5.75 4.38 9.76
C GLU A 68 -5.21 4.20 8.33
N ALA A 69 -3.89 4.33 8.15
CA ALA A 69 -3.20 4.03 6.89
C ALA A 69 -2.95 2.51 6.66
N GLY A 70 -3.36 1.66 7.59
CA GLY A 70 -3.23 0.21 7.51
C GLY A 70 -1.89 -0.35 7.97
N ILE A 71 -1.14 0.40 8.77
CA ILE A 71 0.18 0.04 9.31
C ILE A 71 0.04 -0.25 10.80
N TYR A 72 0.14 -1.52 11.16
CA TYR A 72 -0.12 -2.00 12.52
C TYR A 72 1.11 -2.66 13.17
N THR A 73 2.19 -2.90 12.43
CA THR A 73 3.38 -3.59 12.95
C THR A 73 4.66 -2.83 12.64
N ILE A 74 5.68 -3.07 13.49
CA ILE A 74 7.02 -2.49 13.35
C ILE A 74 7.66 -2.90 12.01
N GLU A 75 7.42 -4.13 11.54
CA GLU A 75 7.93 -4.60 10.24
C GLU A 75 7.33 -3.82 9.06
N GLN A 76 6.01 -3.57 9.09
CA GLN A 76 5.33 -2.78 8.05
C GLN A 76 5.86 -1.35 8.04
N LEU A 77 6.06 -0.76 9.22
CA LEU A 77 6.64 0.57 9.36
C LEU A 77 8.09 0.62 8.85
N ALA A 78 8.90 -0.40 9.10
CA ALA A 78 10.30 -0.48 8.67
C ALA A 78 10.47 -0.53 7.14
N GLN A 79 9.46 -1.03 6.43
CA GLN A 79 9.43 -1.12 4.97
C GLN A 79 9.06 0.21 4.30
N LEU A 80 8.50 1.17 5.04
CA LEU A 80 8.15 2.47 4.49
C LEU A 80 9.38 3.31 4.14
N THR A 81 9.17 4.17 3.14
CA THR A 81 10.06 5.30 2.83
C THR A 81 9.73 6.52 3.69
N VAL A 82 10.69 7.45 3.80
CA VAL A 82 10.48 8.72 4.51
C VAL A 82 9.33 9.51 3.89
N GLN A 83 9.17 9.46 2.56
CA GLN A 83 8.08 10.13 1.86
C GLN A 83 6.71 9.51 2.19
N GLU A 84 6.59 8.18 2.19
CA GLU A 84 5.34 7.49 2.54
C GLU A 84 4.95 7.74 3.99
N LEU A 85 5.93 7.66 4.90
CA LEU A 85 5.72 8.00 6.29
C LEU A 85 5.22 9.44 6.43
N ALA A 86 5.88 10.41 5.78
CA ALA A 86 5.46 11.81 5.78
C ALA A 86 4.05 12.01 5.18
N ALA A 87 3.67 11.24 4.17
CA ALA A 87 2.32 11.31 3.58
C ALA A 87 1.24 10.81 4.54
N ILE A 88 1.56 9.85 5.41
CA ILE A 88 0.62 9.26 6.37
C ILE A 88 0.47 10.15 7.62
N ILE A 89 1.58 10.58 8.22
CA ILE A 89 1.53 11.35 9.48
C ILE A 89 1.43 12.86 9.26
N GLY A 90 1.86 13.35 8.10
CA GLY A 90 1.86 14.78 7.76
C GLY A 90 2.94 15.58 8.50
N GLU A 91 2.55 16.78 8.95
CA GLU A 91 3.38 17.71 9.73
C GLU A 91 3.42 17.41 11.23
N GLU A 92 2.77 16.32 11.68
CA GLU A 92 2.79 15.90 13.10
C GLU A 92 4.22 15.74 13.63
N ILE A 93 5.12 15.31 12.74
CA ILE A 93 6.56 15.30 12.99
C ILE A 93 7.18 16.52 12.32
N GLN A 94 7.65 17.46 13.15
CA GLN A 94 8.17 18.75 12.74
C GLN A 94 9.49 18.64 11.96
N HIS A 95 10.36 17.68 12.28
CA HIS A 95 11.68 17.55 11.66
C HIS A 95 11.79 16.29 10.82
N LEU A 96 12.43 16.40 9.64
CA LEU A 96 12.71 15.24 8.79
C LEU A 96 13.62 14.22 9.51
N SER A 97 14.54 14.71 10.34
CA SER A 97 15.43 13.88 11.16
C SER A 97 14.67 12.93 12.07
N ASP A 98 13.57 13.40 12.69
CA ASP A 98 12.73 12.56 13.56
C ASP A 98 12.04 11.45 12.75
N LYS A 99 11.61 11.75 11.51
CA LYS A 99 11.01 10.76 10.59
C LYS A 99 12.03 9.68 10.20
N GLU A 100 13.26 10.09 9.91
CA GLU A 100 14.36 9.17 9.59
C GLU A 100 14.76 8.31 10.80
N ASP A 101 14.81 8.89 12.00
CA ASP A 101 15.13 8.17 13.23
C ASP A 101 14.05 7.16 13.60
N ILE A 102 12.78 7.46 13.34
CA ILE A 102 11.67 6.49 13.49
C ILE A 102 11.87 5.30 12.55
N LEU A 103 12.15 5.55 11.27
CA LEU A 103 12.38 4.46 10.30
C LEU A 103 13.65 3.66 10.62
N ARG A 104 14.69 4.32 11.12
CA ARG A 104 15.92 3.66 11.58
C ARG A 104 15.61 2.72 12.74
N GLN A 105 14.91 3.19 13.77
CA GLN A 105 14.51 2.40 14.93
C GLN A 105 13.57 1.25 14.54
N ALA A 106 12.58 1.51 13.67
CA ALA A 106 11.68 0.48 13.18
C ALA A 106 12.45 -0.65 12.49
N ARG A 107 13.44 -0.32 11.66
CA ARG A 107 14.30 -1.33 11.00
C ARG A 107 15.19 -2.09 11.98
N GLU A 108 15.65 -1.44 13.03
CA GLU A 108 16.46 -2.10 14.07
C GLU A 108 15.62 -3.08 14.89
N LEU A 109 14.42 -2.67 15.30
CA LEU A 109 13.48 -3.51 16.03
C LEU A 109 12.94 -4.65 15.17
N ALA A 110 12.64 -4.40 13.90
CA ALA A 110 12.21 -5.43 12.95
C ALA A 110 13.27 -6.52 12.70
N ARG A 111 14.55 -6.24 12.95
CA ARG A 111 15.62 -7.25 12.88
C ARG A 111 15.78 -8.08 14.16
N ARG A 112 15.21 -7.59 15.26
CA ARG A 112 15.37 -8.16 16.60
C ARG A 112 14.23 -9.13 16.96
N HIS A 113 13.09 -8.99 16.30
CA HIS A 113 11.93 -9.90 16.34
C HIS A 113 12.01 -10.94 15.21
#